data_AF-A0A931LJL9-F1
#
_entry.id   AF-A0A931LJL9-F1
#
_cell.length_a   1.000
_cell.length_b   1.000
_cell.length_c   1.000
_cell.angle_alpha   90.00
_cell.angle_beta   90.00
_cell.angle_gamma   90.00
#
_symmetry.space_group_name_H-M   'P 1'
#
loop_
_entity.id
_entity.type
_entity.pdbx_description
1 polymer ?
#
loop_
_entity_poly.entity_id
_entity_poly.type
_entity_poly.pdbx_seq_one_letter_code
_entity_poly.pdbx_strand_id
1 'polypeptide(L)'
;MSKPSLELKPRPKFATDPKGKSKTVTLDTVAYVTLLVKANITDPALWPPGMREGATALARVRKIEADCIAKHGKFDWEKLPEKMQDEYDSLCSLLDDLQDTGERISWEDYKAKRAYRDA
;
A
#
# COMPACT_ATOMS: atom_id res chain seq x y z
N MET A 1 6.07 0.34 23.41
CA MET A 1 5.69 0.78 22.05
C MET A 1 6.13 -0.31 21.09
N SER A 2 5.18 -1.10 20.56
CA SER A 2 5.50 -2.12 19.56
C SER A 2 5.95 -1.43 18.27
N LYS A 3 7.10 -1.82 17.72
CA LYS A 3 7.52 -1.36 16.38
C LYS A 3 6.38 -1.66 15.41
N PRO A 4 5.96 -0.72 14.54
CA PRO A 4 5.04 -1.05 13.47
C PRO A 4 5.71 -2.13 12.63
N SER A 5 5.22 -3.36 12.75
CA SER A 5 5.68 -4.46 11.91
C SER A 5 5.14 -4.17 10.52
N LEU A 6 6.03 -3.81 9.60
CA LEU A 6 5.72 -3.72 8.18
C LEU A 6 5.40 -5.14 7.68
N GLU A 7 4.14 -5.53 7.78
CA GLU A 7 3.64 -6.76 7.17
C GLU A 7 3.59 -6.55 5.66
N LEU A 8 4.73 -6.80 5.01
CA LEU A 8 4.84 -6.86 3.56
C LEU A 8 4.49 -8.27 3.10
N LYS A 9 3.61 -8.34 2.10
CA LYS A 9 3.25 -9.56 1.39
C LYS A 9 3.49 -9.32 -0.10
N PRO A 10 4.26 -10.18 -0.79
CA PRO A 10 5.09 -11.26 -0.27
C PRO A 10 6.18 -10.78 0.70
N ARG A 11 6.68 -11.68 1.57
CA ARG A 11 7.73 -11.33 2.54
C ARG A 11 9.06 -11.02 1.83
N PRO A 12 9.83 -10.02 2.31
CA PRO A 12 11.15 -9.74 1.78
C PRO A 12 12.09 -10.94 1.96
N LYS A 13 12.95 -11.18 0.97
CA LYS A 13 14.00 -12.22 1.04
C LYS A 13 15.32 -11.56 1.38
N PHE A 14 15.94 -11.96 2.48
CA PHE A 14 17.24 -11.45 2.91
C PHE A 14 18.34 -12.43 2.53
N ALA A 15 19.41 -11.94 1.93
CA ALA A 15 20.62 -12.71 1.66
C ALA A 15 21.78 -12.15 2.49
N THR A 16 22.57 -13.07 3.05
CA THR A 16 23.74 -12.76 3.89
C THR A 16 25.03 -12.94 3.11
N ASP A 17 26.07 -12.23 3.53
CA ASP A 17 27.43 -12.42 3.06
C ASP A 17 28.08 -13.68 3.71
N PRO A 18 29.29 -14.09 3.27
CA PRO A 18 30.00 -15.22 3.88
C PRO A 18 30.33 -15.07 5.37
N LYS A 19 30.19 -13.86 5.94
CA LYS A 19 30.41 -13.56 7.37
C LYS A 19 29.08 -13.53 8.15
N GLY A 20 27.97 -13.90 7.52
CA GLY A 20 26.64 -13.94 8.14
C GLY A 20 25.95 -12.58 8.28
N LYS A 21 26.50 -11.49 7.70
CA LYS A 21 25.85 -10.18 7.72
C LYS A 21 24.87 -10.03 6.56
N SER A 22 23.69 -9.48 6.82
CA SER A 22 22.73 -9.16 5.76
C SER A 22 23.35 -8.20 4.74
N LYS A 23 23.38 -8.60 3.47
CA LYS A 23 23.99 -7.83 2.37
C LYS A 23 22.98 -7.36 1.35
N THR A 24 21.94 -8.15 1.10
CA THR A 24 20.95 -7.86 0.06
C THR A 24 19.53 -8.20 0.53
N VAL A 25 18.57 -7.39 0.08
CA VAL A 25 17.14 -7.63 0.26
C VAL A 25 16.49 -7.65 -1.11
N THR A 26 15.71 -8.69 -1.38
CA THR A 26 14.90 -8.80 -2.59
C THR A 26 13.44 -8.67 -2.21
N LEU A 27 12.75 -7.73 -2.87
CA LEU A 27 11.32 -7.50 -2.76
C LEU A 27 10.65 -7.93 -4.06
N ASP A 28 9.47 -8.51 -3.94
CA ASP A 28 8.55 -8.60 -5.07
C ASP A 28 8.04 -7.19 -5.44
N THR A 29 7.69 -6.97 -6.71
CA THR A 29 7.19 -5.67 -7.19
C THR A 29 6.01 -5.17 -6.37
N VAL A 30 5.05 -6.05 -6.04
CA VAL A 30 3.86 -5.70 -5.25
C VAL A 30 4.25 -5.28 -3.83
N ALA A 31 5.17 -6.00 -3.20
CA ALA A 31 5.69 -5.67 -1.87
C ALA A 31 6.48 -4.35 -1.88
N TYR A 32 7.19 -4.06 -2.96
CA TYR A 32 7.91 -2.80 -3.13
C TYR A 32 6.96 -1.62 -3.33
N VAL A 33 5.94 -1.75 -4.18
CA VAL A 33 4.89 -0.71 -4.33
C VAL A 33 4.16 -0.47 -3.02
N THR A 34 3.80 -1.54 -2.29
CA THR A 34 3.18 -1.43 -0.96
C THR A 34 4.05 -0.63 0.00
N LEU A 35 5.37 -0.83 -0.05
CA LEU A 35 6.32 -0.08 0.76
C LEU A 35 6.34 1.41 0.38
N LEU A 36 6.35 1.73 -0.92
CA LEU A 36 6.32 3.12 -1.40
C LEU A 36 5.05 3.85 -0.96
N VAL A 37 3.89 3.20 -1.09
CA VAL A 37 2.59 3.76 -0.66
C VAL A 37 2.58 4.00 0.85
N LYS A 38 2.97 3.01 1.67
CA LYS A 38 3.03 3.15 3.14
C LYS A 38 4.02 4.21 3.60
N ALA A 39 5.12 4.39 2.88
CA ALA A 39 6.13 5.42 3.16
C ALA A 39 5.79 6.79 2.53
N ASN A 40 4.64 6.91 1.86
CA ASN A 40 4.18 8.12 1.19
C ASN A 40 5.17 8.68 0.15
N ILE A 41 5.83 7.80 -0.60
CA ILE A 41 6.83 8.17 -1.60
C ILE A 41 6.13 8.50 -2.93
N THR A 42 6.11 9.78 -3.28
CA THR A 42 5.46 10.29 -4.51
C THR A 42 6.44 10.62 -5.64
N ASP A 43 7.73 10.32 -5.48
CA ASP A 43 8.74 10.52 -6.53
C ASP A 43 8.64 9.41 -7.59
N PRO A 44 8.22 9.70 -8.84
CA PRO A 44 8.06 8.68 -9.88
C PRO A 44 9.36 7.96 -10.27
N ALA A 45 10.54 8.54 -9.99
CA ALA A 45 11.82 7.90 -10.26
C ALA A 45 12.08 6.69 -9.35
N LEU A 46 11.44 6.63 -8.18
CA LEU A 46 11.56 5.54 -7.23
C LEU A 46 10.54 4.41 -7.48
N TRP A 47 9.53 4.65 -8.33
CA TRP A 47 8.52 3.65 -8.67
C TRP A 47 9.00 2.70 -9.77
N PRO A 48 8.53 1.44 -9.77
CA PRO A 48 8.87 0.48 -10.83
C PRO A 48 8.56 1.01 -12.24
N PRO A 49 9.34 0.60 -13.26
CA PRO A 49 8.98 0.86 -14.65
C PRO A 49 7.57 0.37 -14.96
N GLY A 50 6.78 1.19 -15.65
CA GLY A 50 5.37 0.90 -15.95
C GLY A 50 4.38 1.25 -14.84
N MET A 51 4.84 1.66 -13.64
CA MET A 51 3.97 1.97 -12.48
C MET A 51 4.11 3.41 -11.97
N ARG A 52 4.70 4.30 -12.79
CA ARG A 52 4.91 5.72 -12.42
C ARG A 52 3.61 6.48 -12.17
N GLU A 53 2.51 6.03 -12.79
CA GLU A 53 1.18 6.59 -12.55
C GLU A 53 0.73 6.41 -11.09
N GLY A 54 1.19 5.37 -10.39
CA GLY A 54 0.94 5.18 -8.96
C GLY A 54 1.54 6.29 -8.10
N ALA A 55 2.71 6.81 -8.47
CA ALA A 55 3.33 7.95 -7.79
C ALA A 55 2.46 9.22 -7.89
N THR A 56 1.94 9.47 -9.10
CA THR A 56 1.04 10.59 -9.38
C THR A 56 -0.31 10.43 -8.68
N ALA A 57 -0.88 9.21 -8.70
CA ALA A 57 -2.11 8.88 -8.00
C ALA A 57 -1.97 9.12 -6.49
N LEU A 58 -0.89 8.63 -5.88
CA LEU A 58 -0.61 8.84 -4.47
C LEU A 58 -0.43 10.33 -4.14
N ALA A 59 0.32 11.08 -4.95
CA ALA A 59 0.46 12.52 -4.77
C ALA A 59 -0.89 13.23 -4.79
N ARG A 60 -1.78 12.82 -5.70
CA ARG A 60 -3.12 13.41 -5.85
C ARG A 60 -4.02 13.07 -4.65
N VAL A 61 -4.03 11.82 -4.19
CA VAL A 61 -4.74 11.39 -2.97
C VAL A 61 -4.31 12.23 -1.77
N ARG A 62 -3.01 12.38 -1.53
CA ARG A 62 -2.49 13.16 -0.40
C ARG A 62 -2.82 14.64 -0.50
N LYS A 63 -2.87 15.18 -1.72
CA LYS A 63 -3.31 16.55 -1.94
C LYS A 63 -4.79 16.73 -1.58
N ILE A 64 -5.66 15.83 -2.02
CA ILE A 64 -7.10 15.86 -1.68
C ILE A 64 -7.28 15.78 -0.16
N GLU A 65 -6.57 14.87 0.51
CA GLU A 65 -6.61 14.72 1.96
C GLU A 65 -6.13 16.00 2.67
N ALA A 66 -5.00 16.55 2.26
CA ALA A 66 -4.44 17.78 2.84
C ALA A 66 -5.39 18.97 2.67
N ASP A 67 -5.98 19.14 1.48
CA ASP A 67 -6.94 20.20 1.19
C ASP A 67 -8.23 20.06 2.03
N CYS A 68 -8.69 18.82 2.25
CA CYS A 68 -9.84 18.52 3.12
C CYS A 68 -9.52 18.80 4.60
N ILE A 69 -8.36 18.35 5.08
CA ILE A 69 -7.87 18.61 6.45
C ILE A 69 -7.73 20.11 6.68
N ALA A 70 -7.18 20.86 5.73
CA ALA A 70 -7.02 22.31 5.85
C ALA A 70 -8.36 23.05 6.01
N LYS A 71 -9.44 22.54 5.40
CA LYS A 71 -10.78 23.12 5.48
C LYS A 71 -11.60 22.64 6.68
N HIS A 72 -11.43 21.39 7.09
CA HIS A 72 -12.35 20.72 8.02
C HIS A 72 -11.67 20.21 9.30
N GLY A 73 -10.36 20.42 9.46
CA GLY A 73 -9.55 20.01 10.61
C GLY A 73 -9.17 18.52 10.63
N LYS A 74 -9.84 17.70 9.82
CA LYS A 74 -9.56 16.27 9.62
C LYS A 74 -9.98 15.87 8.21
N PHE A 75 -9.40 14.78 7.72
CA PHE A 75 -9.90 14.17 6.50
C PHE A 75 -11.25 13.52 6.79
N ASP A 76 -12.22 13.83 5.94
CA ASP A 76 -13.58 13.31 6.01
C ASP A 76 -14.09 13.18 4.57
N TRP A 77 -14.18 11.95 4.08
CA TRP A 77 -14.50 11.66 2.69
C TRP A 77 -15.88 12.24 2.30
N GLU A 78 -16.86 12.18 3.22
CA GLU A 78 -18.22 12.72 2.99
C GLU A 78 -18.24 14.24 2.81
N LYS A 79 -17.19 14.96 3.25
CA LYS A 79 -17.07 16.40 3.07
C LYS A 79 -16.45 16.81 1.74
N LEU A 80 -15.92 15.86 0.97
CA LEU A 80 -15.45 16.14 -0.37
C LEU A 80 -16.64 16.41 -1.30
N PRO A 81 -16.51 17.30 -2.29
CA PRO A 81 -17.47 17.38 -3.39
C PRO A 81 -17.61 16.03 -4.10
N GLU A 82 -18.80 15.68 -4.60
CA GLU A 82 -19.08 14.41 -5.28
C GLU A 82 -18.03 14.04 -6.35
N LYS A 83 -17.68 14.98 -7.22
CA LYS A 83 -16.63 14.75 -8.25
C LYS A 83 -15.26 14.41 -7.67
N MET A 84 -14.93 14.94 -6.49
CA MET A 84 -13.67 14.61 -5.80
C MET A 84 -13.75 13.29 -5.04
N GLN A 85 -14.94 12.88 -4.60
CA GLN A 85 -15.17 11.55 -4.04
C GLN A 85 -14.89 10.49 -5.11
N ASP A 86 -15.51 10.62 -6.29
CA ASP A 86 -15.29 9.71 -7.42
C ASP A 86 -13.80 9.65 -7.83
N GLU A 87 -13.14 10.81 -7.91
CA GLU A 87 -11.71 10.90 -8.20
C GLU A 87 -10.88 10.20 -7.12
N TYR A 88 -11.16 10.46 -5.85
CA TYR A 88 -10.44 9.86 -4.72
C TYR A 88 -10.58 8.34 -4.73
N ASP A 89 -11.79 7.82 -4.93
CA ASP A 89 -12.09 6.39 -4.93
C ASP A 89 -11.41 5.69 -6.12
N SER A 90 -11.42 6.33 -7.29
CA SER A 90 -10.73 5.82 -8.49
C SER A 90 -9.23 5.75 -8.28
N LEU A 91 -8.63 6.78 -7.66
CA LEU A 91 -7.21 6.80 -7.34
C LEU A 91 -6.83 5.76 -6.28
N CYS A 92 -7.68 5.58 -5.26
CA CYS A 92 -7.47 4.54 -4.24
C CYS A 92 -7.57 3.15 -4.84
N SER A 93 -8.56 2.91 -5.70
CA SER A 93 -8.71 1.63 -6.43
C SER A 93 -7.49 1.33 -7.29
N LEU A 94 -6.97 2.32 -8.03
CA LEU A 94 -5.72 2.17 -8.79
C LEU A 94 -4.54 1.78 -7.88
N LEU A 95 -4.39 2.44 -6.73
CA LEU A 95 -3.31 2.12 -5.79
C LEU A 95 -3.47 0.72 -5.20
N ASP A 96 -4.70 0.29 -4.92
CA ASP A 96 -4.98 -1.06 -4.42
C ASP A 96 -4.67 -2.12 -5.48
N ASP A 97 -5.05 -1.90 -6.74
CA ASP A 97 -4.74 -2.81 -7.86
C ASP A 97 -3.23 -2.98 -8.06
N LEU A 98 -2.45 -1.90 -7.95
CA LEU A 98 -0.98 -1.95 -8.03
C LEU A 98 -0.34 -2.72 -6.86
N GLN A 99 -1.08 -2.89 -5.76
CA GLN A 99 -0.66 -3.63 -4.56
C GLN A 99 -1.33 -5.02 -4.47
N ASP A 100 -2.16 -5.40 -5.45
CA ASP A 100 -2.86 -6.66 -5.42
C ASP A 100 -1.92 -7.81 -5.79
N THR A 101 -1.72 -8.73 -4.84
CA THR A 101 -0.93 -9.95 -5.05
C THR A 101 -1.63 -10.96 -5.97
N GLY A 102 -2.90 -10.74 -6.32
CA GLY A 102 -3.73 -11.69 -7.05
C GLY A 102 -4.11 -12.93 -6.23
N GLU A 103 -3.62 -13.06 -5.00
CA GLU A 103 -4.00 -14.14 -4.09
C GLU A 103 -5.50 -14.02 -3.80
N ARG A 104 -6.24 -15.06 -4.19
CA ARG A 104 -7.65 -15.22 -3.85
C ARG A 104 -7.76 -16.41 -2.93
N ILE A 105 -8.44 -16.23 -1.80
CA ILE A 105 -8.80 -17.34 -0.92
C ILE A 105 -10.25 -17.70 -1.19
N SER A 106 -10.58 -18.99 -1.22
CA SER A 106 -11.98 -19.40 -1.29
C SER A 106 -12.70 -18.99 -0.01
N TRP A 107 -14.02 -18.86 -0.10
CA TRP A 107 -14.85 -18.56 1.08
C TRP A 107 -14.76 -19.67 2.13
N GLU A 108 -14.62 -20.91 1.67
CA GLU A 108 -14.41 -22.10 2.50
C GLU A 108 -13.07 -22.03 3.24
N ASP A 109 -11.97 -21.71 2.55
CA ASP A 109 -10.64 -21.56 3.15
C ASP A 109 -10.59 -20.40 4.14
N TYR A 110 -11.31 -19.31 3.86
CA TYR A 110 -11.44 -18.19 4.78
C TYR A 110 -12.12 -18.61 6.09
N LYS A 111 -13.25 -19.31 6.01
CA LYS A 111 -13.98 -19.83 7.18
C LYS A 111 -13.11 -20.77 8.00
N ALA A 112 -12.38 -21.69 7.35
CA ALA A 112 -11.49 -22.63 8.03
C ALA A 112 -10.33 -21.92 8.76
N LYS A 113 -9.66 -20.94 8.12
CA LYS A 113 -8.58 -20.16 8.74
C LYS A 113 -9.07 -19.34 9.95
N ARG A 114 -10.31 -18.82 9.91
CA ARG A 114 -10.89 -18.06 11.01
C ARG A 114 -11.22 -18.95 12.21
N ALA A 115 -11.87 -20.09 11.97
CA ALA A 115 -12.18 -21.05 13.03
C ALA A 115 -10.94 -21.55 13.78
N TYR A 116 -9.81 -21.70 13.07
CA TYR A 116 -8.53 -22.12 13.67
C TYR A 116 -7.82 -21.02 14.46
N ARG A 117 -8.17 -19.75 14.22
CA ARG A 117 -7.58 -18.60 14.92
C ARG A 117 -8.30 -18.27 16.22
N ASP A 118 -9.56 -18.69 16.34
CA ASP A 118 -10.43 -18.48 17.49
C ASP A 118 -10.50 -19.71 18.44
N ALA A 119 -9.72 -20.75 18.15
CA ALA A 119 -9.55 -21.97 18.95
C ALA A 119 -8.20 -21.97 19.69
#